data_AF-A0A8T6WI75-F1
#
_entry.id   AF-A0A8T6WI75-F1
#
_cell.length_a   1.000
_cell.length_b   1.000
_cell.length_c   1.000
_cell.angle_alpha   90.00
_cell.angle_beta   90.00
_cell.angle_gamma   90.00
#
_symmetry.space_group_name_H-M   'P 1'
#
loop_
_entity.id
_entity.type
_entity.pdbx_description
1 polymer ?
#
loop_
_entity_poly.entity_id
_entity_poly.type
_entity_poly.pdbx_seq_one_letter_code
_entity_poly.pdbx_strand_id
1 'polypeptide(L)'
;MSSEEENFRRLAVELRILEGTAEALQSRINLLNGALSEMRVANRTLEGMKEEEEGAPLFVPIGGGSFIKAKLESAEQVIVGLGAD
;
A
#
# COMPACT_ATOMS: atom_id res chain seq x y z
N MET A 1 -12.75 -47.72 -15.39
CA MET A 1 -12.10 -46.44 -15.70
C MET A 1 -10.61 -46.68 -15.65
N SER A 2 -9.81 -46.18 -16.60
CA SER A 2 -8.37 -46.46 -16.59
C SER A 2 -7.67 -45.61 -15.52
N SER A 3 -6.61 -46.14 -14.92
CA SER A 3 -5.81 -45.47 -13.90
C SER A 3 -5.21 -44.13 -14.39
N GLU A 4 -4.97 -43.98 -15.68
CA GLU A 4 -4.51 -42.72 -16.29
C GLU A 4 -5.55 -41.62 -16.22
N GLU A 5 -6.82 -41.94 -16.47
CA GLU A 5 -7.90 -40.95 -16.44
C GLU A 5 -8.16 -40.43 -15.02
N GLU A 6 -8.02 -41.29 -14.02
CA GLU A 6 -8.10 -40.91 -12.61
C GLU A 6 -6.91 -40.03 -12.18
N ASN A 7 -5.70 -40.39 -12.60
CA ASN A 7 -4.51 -39.58 -12.35
C ASN A 7 -4.59 -38.19 -13.01
N PHE A 8 -5.09 -38.12 -14.25
CA PHE A 8 -5.28 -36.85 -14.94
C PHE A 8 -6.28 -35.95 -14.21
N ARG A 9 -7.43 -36.49 -13.78
CA ARG A 9 -8.42 -35.73 -13.01
C ARG A 9 -7.84 -35.23 -11.69
N ARG A 10 -7.06 -36.07 -10.99
CA ARG A 10 -6.39 -35.67 -9.74
C ARG A 10 -5.44 -34.50 -9.97
N LEU A 11 -4.57 -34.57 -10.97
CA LEU A 11 -3.62 -33.51 -11.32
C LEU A 11 -4.34 -32.22 -11.74
N ALA A 12 -5.44 -32.32 -12.49
CA ALA A 12 -6.22 -31.15 -12.88
C ALA A 12 -6.86 -30.43 -11.68
N VAL A 13 -7.33 -31.18 -10.68
CA VAL A 13 -7.85 -30.60 -9.42
C VAL A 13 -6.72 -29.95 -8.62
N GLU A 14 -5.57 -30.62 -8.52
CA GLU A 14 -4.40 -30.10 -7.81
C GLU A 14 -3.89 -28.79 -8.44
N LEU A 15 -3.79 -28.74 -9.78
CA LEU A 15 -3.41 -27.53 -10.51
C LEU A 15 -4.35 -26.37 -10.19
N ARG A 16 -5.67 -26.59 -10.20
CA ARG A 16 -6.65 -25.54 -9.88
C ARG A 16 -6.52 -25.00 -8.46
N ILE A 17 -6.19 -25.87 -7.50
CA ILE A 17 -5.95 -25.46 -6.11
C ILE A 17 -4.68 -24.60 -6.03
N LEU A 18 -3.62 -24.98 -6.74
CA LEU A 18 -2.37 -24.22 -6.80
C LEU A 18 -2.59 -22.85 -7.47
N GLU A 19 -3.35 -22.79 -8.56
CA GLU A 19 -3.73 -21.53 -9.22
C GLU A 19 -4.46 -20.59 -8.25
N GLY A 20 -5.49 -21.08 -7.55
CA GLY A 20 -6.20 -20.26 -6.56
C GLY A 20 -5.31 -19.79 -5.40
N THR A 21 -4.34 -20.60 -5.01
CA THR A 21 -3.34 -20.22 -3.99
C THR A 21 -2.42 -19.12 -4.52
N ALA A 22 -1.96 -19.22 -5.77
CA ALA A 22 -1.11 -18.22 -6.40
C ALA A 22 -1.85 -16.87 -6.54
N GLU A 23 -3.12 -16.89 -6.95
CA GLU A 23 -3.96 -15.69 -7.03
C GLU A 23 -4.12 -15.00 -5.66
N ALA A 24 -4.39 -15.79 -4.61
CA ALA A 24 -4.52 -15.26 -3.25
C ALA A 24 -3.21 -14.62 -2.76
N LEU A 25 -2.06 -15.23 -3.05
CA LEU A 25 -0.74 -14.67 -2.73
C LEU A 25 -0.48 -13.38 -3.51
N GLN A 26 -0.81 -13.35 -4.81
CA GLN A 26 -0.64 -12.15 -5.64
C GLN A 26 -1.49 -10.99 -5.11
N SER A 27 -2.73 -11.26 -4.69
CA SER A 27 -3.59 -10.23 -4.07
C SER A 27 -2.97 -9.66 -2.78
N ARG A 28 -2.35 -10.49 -1.95
CA ARG A 28 -1.68 -10.05 -0.71
C ARG A 28 -0.43 -9.23 -1.03
N ILE A 29 0.35 -9.63 -2.02
CA ILE A 29 1.51 -8.87 -2.50
C ILE A 29 1.07 -7.47 -2.97
N ASN A 30 -0.03 -7.37 -3.70
CA ASN A 30 -0.54 -6.08 -4.18
C ASN A 30 -0.96 -5.16 -3.02
N LEU A 31 -1.61 -5.72 -1.98
CA LEU A 31 -1.95 -4.97 -0.77
C LEU A 31 -0.71 -4.43 -0.05
N LEU A 32 0.30 -5.29 0.13
CA LEU A 32 1.57 -4.90 0.77
C LEU A 32 2.32 -3.83 -0.03
N ASN A 33 2.32 -3.95 -1.36
CA ASN A 33 2.93 -2.94 -2.24
C ASN A 33 2.21 -1.59 -2.13
N GLY A 34 0.89 -1.58 -1.98
CA GLY A 34 0.11 -0.37 -1.71
C GLY A 34 0.56 0.33 -0.42
N ALA A 35 0.57 -0.42 0.69
CA ALA A 35 1.00 0.10 2.00
C ALA A 35 2.47 0.59 1.98
N LEU A 36 3.36 -0.15 1.30
CA LEU A 36 4.76 0.25 1.15
C LEU A 36 4.91 1.53 0.31
N SER A 37 4.08 1.70 -0.73
CA SER A 37 4.07 2.91 -1.53
C SER A 37 3.64 4.13 -0.70
N GLU A 38 2.59 3.97 0.12
CA GLU A 38 2.13 5.00 1.04
C GLU A 38 3.22 5.41 2.03
N MET A 39 3.89 4.45 2.66
CA MET A 39 5.02 4.72 3.57
C MET A 39 6.17 5.45 2.88
N ARG A 40 6.49 5.11 1.62
CA ARG A 40 7.52 5.80 0.84
C ARG A 40 7.13 7.24 0.51
N VAL A 41 5.85 7.50 0.24
CA VAL A 41 5.35 8.88 0.06
C VAL A 41 5.51 9.65 1.36
N ALA A 42 5.04 9.10 2.48
CA ALA A 42 5.18 9.74 3.79
C ALA A 42 6.66 10.05 4.12
N ASN A 43 7.57 9.09 3.92
CA ASN A 43 8.99 9.31 4.17
C ASN A 43 9.58 10.44 3.32
N ARG A 44 9.26 10.48 2.00
CA ARG A 44 9.71 11.57 1.12
C ARG A 44 9.12 12.92 1.52
N THR A 45 7.86 12.96 1.96
CA THR A 45 7.24 14.18 2.48
C THR A 45 7.94 14.67 3.74
N LEU A 46 8.33 13.78 4.65
CA LEU A 46 9.09 14.14 5.85
C LEU A 46 10.49 14.65 5.53
N GLU A 47 11.17 14.03 4.56
CA GLU A 47 12.48 14.49 4.07
C GLU A 47 12.39 15.90 3.50
N GLY A 48 11.42 16.16 2.62
CA GLY A 48 11.22 17.51 2.06
C GLY A 48 10.79 18.54 3.11
N MET A 49 9.93 18.17 4.05
CA MET A 49 9.45 19.09 5.09
C MET A 49 10.54 19.53 6.06
N LYS A 50 11.58 18.71 6.27
CA LYS A 50 12.74 19.08 7.10
C LYS A 50 13.59 20.22 6.51
N GLU A 51 13.51 20.43 5.21
CA GLU A 51 14.25 21.48 4.50
C GLU A 51 13.50 22.82 4.51
N GLU A 52 12.23 22.83 4.94
CA GLU A 52 11.35 24.00 4.93
C GLU A 52 11.39 24.76 6.26
N GLU A 53 11.18 26.08 6.17
CA GLU A 53 11.15 26.96 7.34
C GLU A 53 9.74 27.06 7.97
N GLU A 54 9.69 27.46 9.23
CA GLU A 54 8.43 27.82 9.90
C GLU A 54 7.68 28.91 9.10
N GLY A 55 6.38 28.73 8.93
CA GLY A 55 5.52 29.62 8.18
C GLY A 55 5.50 29.40 6.66
N ALA A 56 6.28 28.44 6.14
CA ALA A 56 6.28 28.09 4.72
C ALA A 56 4.85 27.77 4.23
N PRO A 57 4.42 28.33 3.07
CA PRO A 57 3.09 28.10 2.56
C PRO A 57 2.94 26.68 2.00
N LEU A 58 1.92 25.96 2.47
CA LEU A 58 1.61 24.59 2.07
C LEU A 58 0.27 24.53 1.32
N PHE A 59 0.13 23.58 0.41
CA PHE A 59 -1.14 23.22 -0.20
C PHE A 59 -1.61 21.86 0.30
N VAL A 60 -2.78 21.83 0.95
CA VAL A 60 -3.37 20.60 1.48
C VAL A 60 -4.53 20.19 0.56
N PRO A 61 -4.47 19.00 -0.08
CA PRO A 61 -5.56 18.53 -0.92
C PRO A 61 -6.80 18.21 -0.08
N ILE A 62 -7.96 18.66 -0.56
CA ILE A 62 -9.28 18.40 0.07
C ILE A 62 -10.22 17.57 -0.82
N GLY A 63 -9.75 17.10 -1.97
CA GLY A 63 -10.49 16.23 -2.90
C GLY A 63 -10.95 16.92 -4.17
N GLY A 64 -11.30 16.13 -5.21
CA GLY A 64 -11.79 16.65 -6.49
C GLY A 64 -10.83 17.58 -7.24
N GLY A 65 -9.52 17.47 -6.99
CA GLY A 65 -8.51 18.40 -7.52
C GLY A 65 -8.50 19.78 -6.81
N SER A 66 -9.19 19.92 -5.68
CA SER A 66 -9.23 21.15 -4.89
C SER A 66 -8.22 21.11 -3.74
N PHE A 67 -7.69 22.28 -3.38
CA PHE A 67 -6.65 22.47 -2.38
C PHE A 67 -6.96 23.67 -1.48
N ILE A 68 -6.56 23.60 -0.21
CA ILE A 68 -6.53 24.73 0.70
C ILE A 68 -5.09 25.18 0.96
N LYS A 69 -4.91 26.45 1.29
CA LYS A 69 -3.61 27.00 1.68
C LYS A 69 -3.45 26.92 3.19
N ALA A 70 -2.32 26.41 3.65
CA ALA A 70 -1.93 26.34 5.05
C ALA A 70 -0.51 26.91 5.23
N LYS A 71 -0.05 27.00 6.47
CA LYS A 71 1.34 27.32 6.80
C LYS A 71 1.92 26.21 7.67
N LEU A 72 3.19 25.88 7.43
CA LEU A 72 3.93 24.95 8.28
C LEU A 72 4.17 25.57 9.65
N GLU A 73 3.73 24.91 10.72
CA GLU A 73 3.99 25.38 12.10
C GLU A 73 5.32 24.86 12.64
N SER A 74 5.63 23.58 12.45
CA SER A 74 6.92 23.00 12.83
C SER A 74 7.22 21.74 12.02
N ALA A 75 8.48 21.55 11.65
CA ALA A 75 8.99 20.32 11.02
C ALA A 75 9.64 19.35 12.02
N GLU A 76 9.74 19.71 13.31
CA GLU A 76 10.48 18.94 14.31
C GLU A 76 9.67 17.76 14.88
N GLN A 77 8.34 17.88 14.89
CA GLN A 77 7.44 16.92 15.52
C GLN A 77 6.38 16.44 14.53
N VAL A 78 6.12 15.13 14.54
CA VAL A 78 5.08 14.50 13.73
C VAL A 78 4.33 13.47 14.56
N ILE A 79 3.04 13.34 14.31
CA ILE A 79 2.19 12.34 14.95
C ILE A 79 2.15 11.10 14.06
N VAL A 80 2.55 9.96 14.61
CA VAL A 80 2.54 8.67 13.92
C VAL A 80 1.51 7.76 14.58
N GLY A 81 0.53 7.29 13.80
CA GLY A 81 -0.43 6.28 14.27
C GLY A 81 0.24 4.90 14.37
N LEU A 82 0.19 4.27 15.55
CA LEU A 82 0.76 2.94 15.79
C LEU A 82 -0.29 1.81 15.74
N GLY A 83 -1.57 2.16 15.57
CA GLY A 83 -2.70 1.24 15.61
C GLY A 83 -3.14 0.89 17.03
N ALA A 84 -4.01 -0.11 17.15
CA ALA A 84 -4.68 -0.56 18.38
C ALA A 84 -5.83 0.33 18.92
N ASP A 85 -6.31 1.28 18.11
CA ASP A 85 -7.62 1.92 18.29
C ASP A 85 -8.79 0.94 18.03
#